data_AF-A0A7Y3MWC3-F1
#
_entry.id   AF-A0A7Y3MWC3-F1
#
_cell.length_a   1.000
_cell.length_b   1.000
_cell.length_c   1.000
_cell.angle_alpha   90.00
_cell.angle_beta   90.00
_cell.angle_gamma   90.00
#
_symmetry.space_group_name_H-M   'P 1'
#
loop_
_entity.id
_entity.type
_entity.pdbx_description
1 polymer ?
#
loop_
_entity_poly.entity_id
_entity_poly.type
_entity_poly.pdbx_seq_one_letter_code
_entity_poly.pdbx_strand_id
1 'polypeptide(L)'
;MTEPAQPLSRRELLTRAAGLAAVAPIAAPFVNRRRYELFASTPWAQEFSERAVRLVREATVIDMLCPLKIAGDDVEGWMKDPSSFSEADFAYYRESGIDVFHPTGGGSSGRDSHENVRTYLGEWNGFIAHHPDWFVRVTDSSHLDRVNESGRIGVILGLQNSAHFNDVDDVDVFHGLGQRVSQLTYNSQNRIATGTMEGRDGGISDFGEDVVRRMNEVGMAVDVSHCGDRTTLDAFEISTRPVLITHSNARALNP
;
A
#
# COMPACT_ATOMS: atom_id res chain seq x y z
N MET A 1 49.33 -12.01 72.56
CA MET A 1 49.59 -10.60 72.21
C MET A 1 49.21 -10.42 70.75
N THR A 2 48.04 -9.86 70.49
CA THR A 2 47.53 -9.61 69.14
C THR A 2 48.00 -8.23 68.69
N GLU A 3 48.75 -8.16 67.58
CA GLU A 3 49.13 -6.91 66.92
C GLU A 3 47.89 -6.09 66.53
N PRO A 4 47.93 -4.75 66.65
CA PRO A 4 46.85 -3.90 66.16
C PRO A 4 46.86 -3.90 64.62
N ALA A 5 45.69 -4.14 64.02
CA ALA A 5 45.51 -4.04 62.57
C ALA A 5 45.92 -2.63 62.08
N GLN A 6 46.86 -2.57 61.14
CA GLN A 6 47.29 -1.30 60.55
C GLN A 6 46.12 -0.66 59.79
N PRO A 7 45.89 0.66 59.93
CA PRO A 7 44.86 1.35 59.18
C PRO A 7 45.24 1.38 57.69
N LEU A 8 44.32 0.91 56.84
CA LEU A 8 44.49 0.90 55.39
C LEU A 8 44.84 2.30 54.88
N SER A 9 45.90 2.39 54.10
CA SER A 9 46.29 3.65 53.49
C SER A 9 45.27 4.09 52.44
N ARG A 10 45.15 5.40 52.22
CA ARG A 10 44.27 6.00 51.21
C ARG A 10 44.52 5.41 49.80
N ARG A 11 45.75 4.97 49.54
CA ARG A 11 46.17 4.33 48.29
C ARG A 11 45.64 2.89 48.19
N GLU A 12 45.64 2.11 49.26
CA GLU A 12 45.08 0.76 49.26
C GLU A 12 43.55 0.78 49.12
N LEU A 13 42.90 1.78 49.71
CA LEU A 13 41.47 2.03 49.59
C LEU A 13 41.07 2.34 48.14
N LEU A 14 41.84 3.20 47.46
CA LEU A 14 41.65 3.50 46.03
C LEU A 14 41.95 2.28 45.14
N THR A 15 42.97 1.49 45.46
CA THR A 15 43.32 0.29 44.68
C THR A 15 42.24 -0.80 44.80
N ARG A 16 41.67 -0.98 45.99
CA ARG A 16 40.53 -1.90 46.21
C ARG A 16 39.22 -1.39 45.59
N ALA A 17 38.97 -0.08 45.63
CA ALA A 17 37.82 0.53 44.95
C ALA A 17 37.92 0.39 43.42
N ALA A 18 39.11 0.54 42.84
CA ALA A 18 39.36 0.29 41.42
C ALA A 18 39.18 -1.20 41.04
N GLY A 19 39.56 -2.13 41.93
CA GLY A 19 39.32 -3.57 41.74
C GLY A 19 37.84 -3.95 41.77
N LEU A 20 37.02 -3.31 42.60
CA LEU A 20 35.56 -3.50 42.64
C LEU A 20 34.87 -2.85 41.42
N ALA A 21 35.38 -1.72 40.93
CA ALA A 21 34.88 -1.10 39.70
C ALA A 21 35.21 -1.91 38.44
N ALA A 22 36.30 -2.68 38.44
CA ALA A 22 36.73 -3.50 37.31
C ALA A 22 35.94 -4.82 37.15
N VAL A 23 35.11 -5.21 38.12
CA VAL A 23 34.25 -6.43 38.05
C VAL A 23 32.78 -6.08 37.75
N ALA A 24 32.45 -4.80 37.56
CA ALA A 24 31.12 -4.37 37.11
C ALA A 24 31.22 -3.79 35.69
N PRO A 25 31.20 -4.66 34.66
CA PRO A 25 30.04 -4.63 33.78
C PRO A 25 29.70 -6.03 33.20
N ILE A 26 29.20 -6.97 34.02
CA ILE A 26 28.50 -8.17 33.49
C ILE A 26 27.02 -8.20 33.94
N ALA A 27 26.53 -7.06 34.41
CA ALA A 27 25.10 -6.82 34.59
C ALA A 27 24.78 -5.39 34.17
N ALA A 28 25.11 -5.01 32.92
CA ALA A 28 24.30 -4.01 32.28
C ALA A 28 22.88 -4.60 32.23
N PRO A 29 21.85 -3.99 32.86
CA PRO A 29 20.50 -4.47 32.63
C PRO A 29 20.31 -4.48 31.12
N PHE A 30 19.87 -5.61 30.57
CA PHE A 30 19.42 -5.68 29.17
C PHE A 30 18.23 -4.74 29.06
N VAL A 31 18.50 -3.44 28.85
CA VAL A 31 17.47 -2.42 28.66
C VAL A 31 16.90 -2.69 27.27
N ASN A 32 15.85 -3.51 27.22
CA ASN A 32 15.04 -3.65 26.02
C ASN A 32 14.43 -2.28 25.73
N ARG A 33 14.99 -1.57 24.74
CA ARG A 33 14.54 -0.25 24.32
C ARG A 33 13.17 -0.29 23.64
N ARG A 34 12.62 -1.49 23.41
CA ARG A 34 11.37 -1.73 22.68
C ARG A 34 11.44 -1.06 21.31
N ARG A 35 12.58 -1.22 20.65
CA ARG A 35 12.86 -0.73 19.30
C ARG A 35 13.48 -1.86 18.49
N TYR A 36 13.06 -1.99 17.24
CA TYR A 36 13.41 -3.12 16.38
C TYR A 36 13.81 -2.62 15.00
N GLU A 37 14.90 -3.16 14.48
CA GLU A 37 15.19 -3.11 13.04
C GLU A 37 14.35 -4.19 12.36
N LEU A 38 13.53 -3.79 11.39
CA LEU A 38 12.59 -4.72 10.74
C LEU A 38 13.11 -5.27 9.41
N PHE A 39 13.88 -4.49 8.65
CA PHE A 39 14.35 -4.91 7.33
C PHE A 39 15.87 -4.89 7.28
N ALA A 40 16.47 -6.05 7.00
CA ALA A 40 17.92 -6.20 6.86
C ALA A 40 18.51 -5.31 5.74
N SER A 41 17.66 -4.89 4.80
CA SER A 41 18.00 -4.04 3.66
C SER A 41 17.78 -2.53 3.89
N THR A 42 17.32 -2.10 5.07
CA THR A 42 17.06 -0.66 5.30
C THR A 42 18.39 0.11 5.25
N PRO A 43 18.59 1.08 4.33
CA PRO A 43 19.89 1.76 4.15
C PRO A 43 20.37 2.56 5.38
N TRP A 44 19.53 2.72 6.40
CA TRP A 44 19.73 3.65 7.50
C TRP A 44 19.71 3.01 8.90
N ALA A 45 19.71 1.67 9.02
CA ALA A 45 19.60 0.98 10.32
C ALA A 45 18.45 1.54 11.18
N GLN A 46 17.29 1.78 10.54
CA GLN A 46 16.20 2.49 11.17
C GLN A 46 15.47 1.57 12.14
N GLU A 47 15.50 1.91 13.43
CA GLU A 47 14.73 1.21 14.44
C GLU A 47 13.32 1.79 14.61
N PHE A 48 12.31 0.93 14.64
CA PHE A 48 10.91 1.27 14.90
C PHE A 48 10.50 0.89 16.32
N SER A 49 9.66 1.70 16.96
CA SER A 49 9.12 1.37 18.29
C SER A 49 8.26 0.10 18.24
N GLU A 50 8.27 -0.70 19.32
CA GLU A 50 7.41 -1.88 19.51
C GLU A 50 5.95 -1.57 19.20
N ARG A 51 5.46 -0.41 19.63
CA ARG A 51 4.09 0.03 19.37
C ARG A 51 3.80 0.18 17.88
N ALA A 52 4.72 0.74 17.11
CA ALA A 52 4.57 0.91 15.67
C ALA A 52 4.60 -0.46 14.96
N VAL A 53 5.57 -1.31 15.31
CA VAL A 53 5.67 -2.68 14.78
C VAL A 53 4.39 -3.47 15.07
N ARG A 54 3.91 -3.40 16.31
CA ARG A 54 2.69 -4.08 16.73
C ARG A 54 1.45 -3.55 16.00
N LEU A 55 1.34 -2.23 15.85
CA LEU A 55 0.22 -1.61 15.13
C LEU A 55 0.14 -2.10 13.68
N VAL A 56 1.26 -2.14 12.97
CA VAL A 56 1.30 -2.65 11.58
C VAL A 56 0.95 -4.14 11.55
N ARG A 57 1.49 -4.95 12.47
CA ARG A 57 1.21 -6.39 12.52
C ARG A 57 -0.23 -6.76 12.92
N GLU A 58 -0.90 -5.89 13.67
CA GLU A 58 -2.28 -6.12 14.14
C GLU A 58 -3.33 -5.48 13.22
N ALA A 59 -2.92 -4.65 12.26
CA ALA A 59 -3.79 -3.97 11.32
C ALA A 59 -3.78 -4.70 9.97
N THR A 60 -4.92 -4.65 9.25
CA THR A 60 -4.93 -4.91 7.82
C THR A 60 -4.47 -3.67 7.09
N VAL A 61 -3.27 -3.71 6.52
CA VAL A 61 -2.66 -2.62 5.77
C VAL A 61 -3.01 -2.77 4.30
N ILE A 62 -3.64 -1.74 3.74
CA ILE A 62 -4.04 -1.68 2.33
C ILE A 62 -3.26 -0.55 1.66
N ASP A 63 -2.42 -0.89 0.69
CA ASP A 63 -1.76 0.09 -0.17
C ASP A 63 -2.62 0.33 -1.42
N MET A 64 -3.06 1.58 -1.59
CA MET A 64 -3.97 2.00 -2.66
C MET A 64 -3.24 2.56 -3.90
N LEU A 65 -1.91 2.56 -3.95
CA LEU A 65 -1.11 2.90 -5.14
C LEU A 65 0.17 2.05 -5.17
N CYS A 66 0.04 0.78 -5.58
CA CYS A 66 1.23 -0.06 -5.70
C CYS A 66 1.13 -1.03 -6.87
N PRO A 67 1.94 -0.88 -7.93
CA PRO A 67 1.93 -1.77 -9.10
C PRO A 67 2.63 -3.12 -8.83
N LEU A 68 2.65 -3.61 -7.59
CA LEU A 68 3.55 -4.66 -7.09
C LEU A 68 5.02 -4.36 -7.41
N LYS A 69 5.48 -3.15 -7.06
CA LYS A 69 6.89 -2.77 -7.17
C LYS A 69 7.40 -2.28 -5.83
N ILE A 70 7.99 -3.18 -5.05
CA ILE A 70 8.57 -2.90 -3.74
C ILE A 70 10.11 -2.90 -3.81
N ALA A 71 10.74 -3.76 -4.61
CA ALA A 71 12.19 -3.86 -4.73
C ALA A 71 12.68 -4.52 -6.04
N GLY A 72 12.90 -3.71 -7.10
CA GLY A 72 13.56 -4.20 -8.33
C GLY A 72 12.75 -5.22 -9.16
N ASP A 73 11.43 -5.25 -8.94
CA ASP A 73 10.51 -6.29 -9.42
C ASP A 73 10.32 -6.32 -10.96
N ASP A 74 10.26 -7.53 -11.53
CA ASP A 74 9.95 -7.80 -12.95
C ASP A 74 8.47 -8.15 -13.16
N VAL A 75 7.59 -7.23 -12.77
CA VAL A 75 6.14 -7.39 -12.89
C VAL A 75 5.71 -7.73 -14.32
N GLU A 76 6.38 -7.16 -15.33
CA GLU A 76 6.08 -7.46 -16.73
C GLU A 76 6.44 -8.90 -17.09
N GLY A 77 7.59 -9.40 -16.64
CA GLY A 77 7.97 -10.80 -16.77
C GLY A 77 6.97 -11.75 -16.09
N TRP A 78 6.57 -11.44 -14.87
CA TRP A 78 5.60 -12.24 -14.10
C TRP A 78 4.22 -12.30 -14.74
N MET A 79 3.76 -11.21 -15.37
CA MET A 79 2.48 -11.23 -16.09
C MET A 79 2.53 -12.08 -17.37
N LYS A 80 3.70 -12.12 -18.05
CA LYS A 80 3.90 -12.93 -19.26
C LYS A 80 4.10 -14.41 -18.96
N ASP A 81 4.85 -14.70 -17.90
CA ASP A 81 5.09 -16.05 -17.40
C ASP A 81 4.85 -16.08 -15.88
N PRO A 82 3.61 -16.34 -15.44
CA PRO A 82 3.29 -16.41 -14.01
C PRO A 82 4.19 -17.39 -13.24
N SER A 83 4.65 -18.48 -13.86
CA SER A 83 5.50 -19.47 -13.19
C SER A 83 6.89 -18.95 -12.81
N SER A 84 7.29 -17.79 -13.35
CA SER A 84 8.54 -17.12 -13.01
C SER A 84 8.49 -16.38 -11.67
N PHE A 85 7.30 -16.13 -11.11
CA PHE A 85 7.16 -15.57 -9.77
C PHE A 85 7.46 -16.65 -8.72
N SER A 86 8.43 -16.37 -7.85
CA SER A 86 8.99 -17.36 -6.93
C SER A 86 8.61 -17.07 -5.47
N GLU A 87 8.85 -18.05 -4.57
CA GLU A 87 8.71 -17.84 -3.12
C GLU A 87 9.65 -16.73 -2.61
N ALA A 88 10.80 -16.53 -3.26
CA ALA A 88 11.72 -15.45 -2.90
C ALA A 88 11.12 -14.08 -3.24
N ASP A 89 10.42 -13.97 -4.38
CA ASP A 89 9.69 -12.76 -4.75
C ASP A 89 8.52 -12.53 -3.78
N PHE A 90 7.72 -13.58 -3.52
CA PHE A 90 6.60 -13.52 -2.57
C PHE A 90 7.03 -13.12 -1.15
N ALA A 91 8.19 -13.60 -0.69
CA ALA A 91 8.72 -13.28 0.64
C ALA A 91 8.86 -11.77 0.86
N TYR A 92 9.23 -10.98 -0.17
CA TYR A 92 9.30 -9.52 -0.05
C TYR A 92 7.93 -8.90 0.24
N TYR A 93 6.87 -9.37 -0.42
CA TYR A 93 5.50 -8.89 -0.17
C TYR A 93 5.03 -9.30 1.22
N ARG A 94 5.25 -10.55 1.61
CA ARG A 94 4.91 -11.06 2.94
C ARG A 94 5.63 -10.31 4.06
N GLU A 95 6.89 -9.94 3.84
CA GLU A 95 7.70 -9.23 4.84
C GLU A 95 7.41 -7.73 4.88
N SER A 96 6.84 -7.15 3.82
CA SER A 96 6.55 -5.71 3.73
C SER A 96 5.61 -5.18 4.81
N GLY A 97 4.73 -6.04 5.35
CA GLY A 97 3.66 -5.64 6.26
C GLY A 97 2.47 -4.98 5.56
N ILE A 98 2.38 -5.08 4.24
CA ILE A 98 1.19 -4.71 3.45
C ILE A 98 0.40 -5.99 3.18
N ASP A 99 -0.87 -6.01 3.55
CA ASP A 99 -1.73 -7.18 3.40
C ASP A 99 -2.48 -7.17 2.08
N VAL A 100 -2.83 -5.98 1.57
CA VAL A 100 -3.61 -5.82 0.34
C VAL A 100 -3.00 -4.76 -0.56
N PHE A 101 -2.83 -5.10 -1.83
CA PHE A 101 -2.33 -4.20 -2.86
C PHE A 101 -3.43 -3.84 -3.85
N HIS A 102 -3.51 -2.56 -4.17
CA HIS A 102 -4.22 -2.07 -5.34
C HIS A 102 -3.22 -1.83 -6.47
N PRO A 103 -3.07 -2.76 -7.43
CA PRO A 103 -2.27 -2.50 -8.62
C PRO A 103 -2.94 -1.42 -9.45
N THR A 104 -2.16 -0.38 -9.74
CA THR A 104 -2.62 0.84 -10.42
C THR A 104 -2.12 0.92 -11.86
N GLY A 105 -1.86 -0.22 -12.49
CA GLY A 105 -1.52 -0.31 -13.91
C GLY A 105 -2.76 -0.23 -14.82
N GLY A 106 -2.56 -0.31 -16.13
CA GLY A 106 -3.65 -0.58 -17.10
C GLY A 106 -4.51 0.60 -17.54
N GLY A 107 -4.56 1.71 -16.78
CA GLY A 107 -5.30 2.91 -17.15
C GLY A 107 -4.66 3.64 -18.34
N SER A 108 -4.98 3.23 -19.56
CA SER A 108 -4.52 3.90 -20.78
C SER A 108 -5.56 4.87 -21.34
N SER A 109 -5.11 6.00 -21.85
CA SER A 109 -5.93 6.91 -22.66
C SER A 109 -5.83 6.52 -24.13
N GLY A 110 -6.90 6.76 -24.91
CA GLY A 110 -6.89 6.55 -26.37
C GLY A 110 -8.00 5.59 -26.83
N ARG A 111 -8.04 5.32 -28.13
CA ARG A 111 -9.10 4.47 -28.74
C ARG A 111 -9.08 3.03 -28.26
N ASP A 112 -7.91 2.53 -27.87
CA ASP A 112 -7.71 1.14 -27.48
C ASP A 112 -7.84 0.94 -25.96
N SER A 113 -8.24 1.97 -25.20
CA SER A 113 -8.34 1.94 -23.74
C SER A 113 -9.20 0.77 -23.25
N HIS A 114 -10.33 0.51 -23.90
CA HIS A 114 -11.26 -0.55 -23.56
C HIS A 114 -10.61 -1.94 -23.62
N GLU A 115 -9.97 -2.28 -24.74
CA GLU A 115 -9.31 -3.58 -24.93
C GLU A 115 -8.04 -3.72 -24.08
N ASN A 116 -7.29 -2.62 -23.89
CA ASN A 116 -6.11 -2.59 -23.03
C ASN A 116 -6.48 -2.89 -21.57
N VAL A 117 -7.54 -2.24 -21.04
CA VAL A 117 -8.00 -2.49 -19.67
C VAL A 117 -8.55 -3.92 -19.54
N ARG A 118 -9.27 -4.41 -20.55
CA ARG A 118 -9.74 -5.80 -20.56
C ARG A 118 -8.58 -6.79 -20.51
N THR A 119 -7.52 -6.56 -21.28
CA THR A 119 -6.30 -7.37 -21.29
C THR A 119 -5.61 -7.32 -19.93
N TYR A 120 -5.41 -6.12 -19.39
CA TYR A 120 -4.83 -5.89 -18.07
C TYR A 120 -5.56 -6.67 -16.97
N LEU A 121 -6.89 -6.57 -16.90
CA LEU A 121 -7.66 -7.33 -15.91
C LEU A 121 -7.57 -8.84 -16.16
N GLY A 122 -7.51 -9.28 -17.43
CA GLY A 122 -7.29 -10.68 -17.78
C GLY A 122 -5.96 -11.22 -17.26
N GLU A 123 -4.88 -10.48 -17.48
CA GLU A 123 -3.53 -10.81 -17.00
C GLU A 123 -3.49 -10.90 -15.47
N TRP A 124 -4.02 -9.90 -14.76
CA TRP A 124 -4.08 -9.94 -13.29
C TRP A 124 -4.89 -11.10 -12.75
N ASN A 125 -6.06 -11.35 -13.33
CA ASN A 125 -6.90 -12.48 -12.92
C ASN A 125 -6.18 -13.81 -13.18
N GLY A 126 -5.48 -13.94 -14.31
CA GLY A 126 -4.66 -15.11 -14.62
C GLY A 126 -3.50 -15.29 -13.63
N PHE A 127 -2.79 -14.22 -13.32
CA PHE A 127 -1.66 -14.22 -12.38
C PHE A 127 -2.09 -14.62 -10.97
N ILE A 128 -3.19 -14.04 -10.46
CA ILE A 128 -3.75 -14.39 -9.14
C ILE A 128 -4.21 -15.85 -9.13
N ALA A 129 -4.88 -16.31 -10.19
CA ALA A 129 -5.37 -17.68 -10.28
C ALA A 129 -4.24 -18.72 -10.39
N HIS A 130 -3.09 -18.33 -10.95
CA HIS A 130 -1.90 -19.19 -11.02
C HIS A 130 -1.23 -19.39 -9.64
N HIS A 131 -1.43 -18.45 -8.72
CA HIS A 131 -0.78 -18.43 -7.40
C HIS A 131 -1.80 -18.38 -6.25
N PRO A 132 -2.71 -19.36 -6.15
CA PRO A 132 -3.80 -19.34 -5.16
C PRO A 132 -3.31 -19.47 -3.71
N ASP A 133 -2.08 -19.98 -3.53
CA ASP A 133 -1.40 -20.14 -2.24
C ASP A 133 -0.76 -18.84 -1.75
N TRP A 134 -0.60 -17.84 -2.64
CA TRP A 134 0.06 -16.57 -2.34
C TRP A 134 -0.89 -15.38 -2.44
N PHE A 135 -1.87 -15.40 -3.34
CA PHE A 135 -2.75 -14.26 -3.59
C PHE A 135 -4.23 -14.58 -3.42
N VAL A 136 -4.99 -13.55 -3.03
CA VAL A 136 -6.45 -13.55 -2.98
C VAL A 136 -6.97 -12.32 -3.71
N ARG A 137 -7.84 -12.50 -4.71
CA ARG A 137 -8.56 -11.36 -5.29
C ARG A 137 -9.58 -10.82 -4.30
N VAL A 138 -9.50 -9.54 -3.95
CA VAL A 138 -10.40 -8.87 -3.00
C VAL A 138 -11.50 -8.15 -3.79
N THR A 139 -12.73 -8.66 -3.67
CA THR A 139 -13.91 -8.11 -4.38
C THR A 139 -14.93 -7.49 -3.46
N ASP A 140 -14.79 -7.72 -2.15
CA ASP A 140 -15.67 -7.25 -1.08
C ASP A 140 -14.94 -7.39 0.25
N SER A 141 -15.49 -6.79 1.30
CA SER A 141 -14.84 -6.74 2.61
C SER A 141 -14.68 -8.10 3.29
N SER A 142 -15.49 -9.10 2.96
CA SER A 142 -15.37 -10.44 3.58
C SER A 142 -14.10 -11.17 3.15
N HIS A 143 -13.47 -10.74 2.05
CA HIS A 143 -12.18 -11.27 1.62
C HIS A 143 -11.01 -10.79 2.50
N LEU A 144 -11.18 -9.69 3.26
CA LEU A 144 -10.12 -9.18 4.15
C LEU A 144 -9.85 -10.15 5.31
N ASP A 145 -10.89 -10.78 5.86
CA ASP A 145 -10.72 -11.82 6.89
C ASP A 145 -9.88 -13.00 6.35
N ARG A 146 -10.14 -13.41 5.10
CA ARG A 146 -9.38 -14.47 4.43
C ARG A 146 -7.92 -14.09 4.21
N VAL A 147 -7.63 -12.83 3.87
CA VAL A 147 -6.26 -12.31 3.75
C VAL A 147 -5.54 -12.45 5.10
N ASN A 148 -6.15 -11.93 6.16
CA ASN A 148 -5.58 -11.96 7.51
C ASN A 148 -5.36 -13.38 8.05
N GLU A 149 -6.27 -14.32 7.78
CA GLU A 149 -6.19 -15.70 8.30
C GLU A 149 -5.24 -16.61 7.51
N SER A 150 -5.03 -16.33 6.22
CA SER A 150 -4.27 -17.25 5.34
C SER A 150 -2.81 -16.86 5.14
N GLY A 151 -2.39 -15.65 5.55
CA GLY A 151 -1.05 -15.13 5.26
C GLY A 151 -0.79 -14.89 3.77
N ARG A 152 -1.86 -14.86 2.97
CA ARG A 152 -1.84 -14.50 1.55
C ARG A 152 -1.99 -13.00 1.39
N ILE A 153 -1.55 -12.49 0.24
CA ILE A 153 -1.67 -11.10 -0.13
C ILE A 153 -2.98 -10.86 -0.90
N GLY A 154 -3.76 -9.90 -0.44
CA GLY A 154 -4.96 -9.43 -1.13
C GLY A 154 -4.61 -8.57 -2.34
N VAL A 155 -5.42 -8.67 -3.40
CA VAL A 155 -5.30 -7.81 -4.59
C VAL A 155 -6.65 -7.18 -4.93
N ILE A 156 -6.74 -5.85 -4.87
CA ILE A 156 -7.90 -5.06 -5.31
C ILE A 156 -7.63 -4.54 -6.72
N LEU A 157 -8.32 -5.08 -7.71
CA LEU A 157 -8.14 -4.61 -9.10
C LEU A 157 -8.82 -3.25 -9.30
N GLY A 158 -8.07 -2.28 -9.83
CA GLY A 158 -8.60 -0.98 -10.17
C GLY A 158 -7.72 -0.25 -11.18
N LEU A 159 -8.15 0.95 -11.58
CA LEU A 159 -7.57 1.68 -12.70
C LEU A 159 -7.36 3.16 -12.34
N GLN A 160 -6.24 3.75 -12.79
CA GLN A 160 -5.94 5.19 -12.67
C GLN A 160 -6.56 6.06 -13.77
N ASN A 161 -7.45 5.49 -14.58
CA ASN A 161 -8.17 6.24 -15.61
C ASN A 161 -9.41 5.45 -15.99
N SER A 162 -10.52 6.15 -16.23
CA SER A 162 -11.79 5.54 -16.62
C SER A 162 -12.11 5.71 -18.11
N ALA A 163 -11.10 6.05 -18.92
CA ALA A 163 -11.26 6.24 -20.38
C ALA A 163 -11.68 4.97 -21.15
N HIS A 164 -11.70 3.80 -20.51
CA HIS A 164 -12.19 2.54 -21.07
C HIS A 164 -13.72 2.41 -21.07
N PHE A 165 -14.42 3.25 -20.31
CA PHE A 165 -15.89 3.33 -20.35
C PHE A 165 -16.32 4.13 -21.58
N ASN A 166 -16.73 3.43 -22.62
CA ASN A 166 -17.31 4.00 -23.82
C ASN A 166 -18.79 4.34 -23.61
N ASP A 167 -19.48 3.49 -22.85
CA ASP A 167 -20.88 3.56 -22.44
C ASP A 167 -21.02 3.28 -20.94
N VAL A 168 -22.16 3.66 -20.33
CA VAL A 168 -22.39 3.50 -18.88
C VAL A 168 -22.41 2.02 -18.48
N ASP A 169 -22.92 1.14 -19.34
CA ASP A 169 -22.99 -0.31 -19.11
C ASP A 169 -21.60 -0.96 -19.01
N ASP A 170 -20.53 -0.31 -19.50
CA ASP A 170 -19.18 -0.82 -19.35
C ASP A 170 -18.77 -0.92 -17.87
N VAL A 171 -19.35 -0.09 -17.00
CA VAL A 171 -19.13 -0.18 -15.55
C VAL A 171 -19.48 -1.57 -15.04
N ASP A 172 -20.59 -2.17 -15.50
CA ASP A 172 -20.96 -3.54 -15.15
C ASP A 172 -20.00 -4.58 -15.71
N VAL A 173 -19.59 -4.40 -16.96
CA VAL A 173 -18.67 -5.32 -17.65
C VAL A 173 -17.37 -5.42 -16.87
N PHE A 174 -16.74 -4.27 -16.58
CA PHE A 174 -15.45 -4.26 -15.89
C PHE A 174 -15.58 -4.59 -14.39
N HIS A 175 -16.69 -4.23 -13.75
CA HIS A 175 -17.01 -4.73 -12.41
C HIS A 175 -17.11 -6.27 -12.39
N GLY A 176 -17.74 -6.87 -13.40
CA GLY A 176 -17.82 -8.32 -13.58
C GLY A 176 -16.45 -8.98 -13.79
N LEU A 177 -15.51 -8.29 -14.45
CA LEU A 177 -14.11 -8.72 -14.58
C LEU A 177 -13.30 -8.56 -13.29
N GLY A 178 -13.87 -7.99 -12.24
CA GLY A 178 -13.28 -7.86 -10.91
C GLY A 178 -12.76 -6.47 -10.57
N GLN A 179 -12.93 -5.46 -11.43
CA GLN A 179 -12.60 -4.08 -11.10
C GLN A 179 -13.44 -3.60 -9.91
N ARG A 180 -12.80 -2.99 -8.91
CA ARG A 180 -13.46 -2.45 -7.71
C ARG A 180 -13.18 -0.99 -7.45
N VAL A 181 -12.13 -0.43 -8.04
CA VAL A 181 -11.79 1.00 -7.94
C VAL A 181 -11.61 1.55 -9.34
N SER A 182 -12.16 2.73 -9.62
CA SER A 182 -11.90 3.46 -10.86
C SER A 182 -11.65 4.93 -10.57
N GLN A 183 -10.47 5.39 -10.93
CA GLN A 183 -10.12 6.80 -10.92
C GLN A 183 -10.74 7.48 -12.13
N LEU A 184 -11.49 8.57 -11.93
CA LEU A 184 -12.29 9.19 -12.99
C LEU A 184 -11.43 9.67 -14.16
N THR A 185 -10.26 10.23 -13.86
CA THR A 185 -9.29 10.73 -14.85
C THR A 185 -7.88 10.33 -14.45
N TYR A 186 -6.92 10.51 -15.35
CA TYR A 186 -5.51 10.66 -14.96
C TYR A 186 -5.16 12.14 -15.08
N ASN A 187 -4.00 12.48 -15.63
CA ASN A 187 -3.58 13.88 -15.73
C ASN A 187 -4.39 14.75 -16.69
N SER A 188 -4.90 14.17 -17.78
CA SER A 188 -5.64 14.90 -18.81
C SER A 188 -7.13 14.62 -18.74
N GLN A 189 -7.92 15.54 -19.31
CA GLN A 189 -9.35 15.37 -19.48
C GLN A 189 -9.66 14.14 -20.35
N ASN A 190 -10.70 13.41 -19.96
CA ASN A 190 -11.32 12.37 -20.78
C ASN A 190 -12.81 12.69 -20.98
N ARG A 191 -13.60 11.73 -21.47
CA ARG A 191 -15.04 11.92 -21.70
C ARG A 191 -15.86 12.04 -20.41
N ILE A 192 -15.30 11.61 -19.28
CA ILE A 192 -15.99 11.56 -17.98
C ILE A 192 -15.80 12.88 -17.25
N ALA A 193 -14.55 13.33 -17.09
CA ALA A 193 -14.23 14.52 -16.31
C ALA A 193 -12.88 15.15 -16.66
N THR A 194 -12.52 16.21 -15.96
CA THR A 194 -11.27 16.96 -16.18
C THR A 194 -10.15 16.53 -15.21
N GLY A 195 -8.95 16.29 -15.76
CA GLY A 195 -7.77 15.90 -14.99
C GLY A 195 -7.01 17.10 -14.39
N THR A 196 -6.14 16.82 -13.42
CA THR A 196 -5.43 17.84 -12.61
C THR A 196 -4.41 18.67 -13.39
N MET A 197 -3.95 18.21 -14.56
CA MET A 197 -2.97 18.95 -15.39
C MET A 197 -3.63 19.78 -16.49
N GLU A 198 -4.96 19.84 -16.53
CA GLU A 198 -5.70 20.64 -17.49
C GLU A 198 -5.68 22.12 -17.09
N GLY A 199 -5.47 23.00 -18.08
CA GLY A 199 -5.44 24.44 -17.83
C GLY A 199 -6.80 25.04 -17.43
N ARG A 200 -7.88 24.29 -17.61
CA ARG A 200 -9.24 24.66 -17.19
C ARG A 200 -9.98 23.42 -16.69
N ASP A 201 -10.43 23.48 -15.45
CA ASP A 201 -11.21 22.41 -14.83
C ASP A 201 -12.71 22.58 -15.12
N GLY A 202 -13.22 21.73 -16.02
CA GLY A 202 -14.63 21.73 -16.42
C GLY A 202 -15.54 21.04 -15.42
N GLY A 203 -14.99 20.23 -14.50
CA GLY A 203 -15.76 19.36 -13.63
C GLY A 203 -16.10 18.01 -14.26
N ILE A 204 -17.16 17.38 -13.75
CA ILE A 204 -17.71 16.13 -14.28
C ILE A 204 -18.73 16.45 -15.39
N SER A 205 -18.66 15.72 -16.50
CA SER A 205 -19.63 15.82 -17.61
C SER A 205 -20.92 15.05 -17.31
N ASP A 206 -22.00 15.30 -18.06
CA ASP A 206 -23.25 14.54 -17.95
C ASP A 206 -23.02 13.01 -18.08
N PHE A 207 -22.18 12.59 -19.03
CA PHE A 207 -21.81 11.17 -19.17
C PHE A 207 -21.05 10.66 -17.93
N GLY A 208 -20.14 11.47 -17.40
CA GLY A 208 -19.40 11.13 -16.19
C GLY A 208 -20.29 11.03 -14.95
N GLU A 209 -21.33 11.85 -14.85
CA GLU A 209 -22.33 11.79 -13.79
C GLU A 209 -23.08 10.44 -13.82
N ASP A 210 -23.50 10.00 -15.00
CA ASP A 210 -24.16 8.69 -15.17
C ASP A 210 -23.20 7.52 -14.86
N VAL A 211 -21.92 7.63 -15.24
CA VAL A 211 -20.88 6.66 -14.86
C VAL A 211 -20.72 6.60 -13.33
N VAL A 212 -20.61 7.74 -12.64
CA VAL A 212 -20.48 7.79 -11.18
C VAL A 212 -21.69 7.16 -10.50
N ARG A 213 -22.91 7.46 -10.97
CA ARG A 213 -24.15 6.82 -10.48
C ARG A 213 -24.09 5.31 -10.66
N ARG A 214 -23.70 4.83 -11.84
CA ARG A 214 -23.62 3.40 -12.10
C ARG A 214 -22.56 2.70 -11.25
N MET A 215 -21.41 3.34 -11.05
CA MET A 215 -20.37 2.86 -10.14
C MET A 215 -20.90 2.70 -8.72
N ASN A 216 -21.64 3.69 -8.22
CA ASN A 216 -22.30 3.59 -6.91
C ASN A 216 -23.32 2.45 -6.84
N GLU A 217 -24.11 2.21 -7.89
CA GLU A 217 -25.10 1.13 -7.91
C GLU A 217 -24.44 -0.26 -7.79
N VAL A 218 -23.43 -0.53 -8.62
CA VAL A 218 -22.75 -1.84 -8.63
C VAL A 218 -21.76 -2.00 -7.48
N GLY A 219 -21.37 -0.92 -6.83
CA GLY A 219 -20.39 -0.91 -5.74
C GLY A 219 -18.93 -0.83 -6.18
N MET A 220 -18.67 -0.20 -7.33
CA MET A 220 -17.34 0.22 -7.73
C MET A 220 -17.00 1.56 -7.05
N ALA A 221 -15.86 1.63 -6.36
CA ALA A 221 -15.41 2.84 -5.69
C ALA A 221 -14.97 3.90 -6.71
N VAL A 222 -15.46 5.12 -6.51
CA VAL A 222 -15.04 6.30 -7.27
C VAL A 222 -13.77 6.84 -6.64
N ASP A 223 -12.73 7.02 -7.44
CA ASP A 223 -11.47 7.63 -7.02
C ASP A 223 -11.24 8.95 -7.78
N VAL A 224 -10.82 9.97 -7.03
CA VAL A 224 -10.58 11.34 -7.55
C VAL A 224 -9.12 11.75 -7.45
N SER A 225 -8.20 10.83 -7.13
CA SER A 225 -6.79 11.06 -7.41
C SER A 225 -6.60 11.46 -8.89
N HIS A 226 -5.62 12.34 -9.15
CA HIS A 226 -5.41 13.01 -10.45
C HIS A 226 -6.56 13.86 -11.02
N CYS A 227 -7.71 14.00 -10.37
CA CYS A 227 -8.76 14.87 -10.85
C CYS A 227 -8.47 16.35 -10.55
N GLY A 228 -9.05 17.24 -11.35
CA GLY A 228 -9.06 18.67 -11.00
C GLY A 228 -9.86 18.95 -9.72
N ASP A 229 -9.63 20.12 -9.10
CA ASP A 229 -10.29 20.54 -7.86
C ASP A 229 -11.83 20.56 -8.01
N ARG A 230 -12.37 21.12 -9.10
CA ARG A 230 -13.80 21.14 -9.38
C ARG A 230 -14.32 19.73 -9.67
N THR A 231 -13.61 18.96 -10.50
CA THR A 231 -13.98 17.56 -10.76
C THR A 231 -14.09 16.76 -9.47
N THR A 232 -13.17 16.98 -8.53
CA THR A 232 -13.18 16.34 -7.20
C THR A 232 -14.41 16.75 -6.38
N LEU A 233 -14.75 18.04 -6.36
CA LEU A 233 -15.93 18.54 -5.64
C LEU A 233 -17.24 18.03 -6.27
N ASP A 234 -17.35 18.05 -7.59
CA ASP A 234 -18.50 17.50 -8.31
C ASP A 234 -18.69 16.01 -7.97
N ALA A 235 -17.60 15.23 -7.89
CA ALA A 235 -17.68 13.82 -7.51
C ALA A 235 -18.26 13.64 -6.08
N PHE A 236 -17.89 14.52 -5.15
CA PHE A 236 -18.43 14.51 -3.78
C PHE A 236 -19.91 14.87 -3.74
N GLU A 237 -20.37 15.76 -4.61
CA GLU A 237 -21.78 16.14 -4.71
C GLU A 237 -22.64 15.07 -5.39
N ILE A 238 -22.12 14.45 -6.46
CA ILE A 238 -22.84 13.45 -7.25
C ILE A 238 -22.89 12.09 -6.55
N SER A 239 -21.79 11.67 -5.92
CA SER A 239 -21.66 10.32 -5.35
C SER A 239 -22.52 10.14 -4.09
N THR A 240 -23.34 9.10 -4.12
CA THR A 240 -24.14 8.63 -2.97
C THR A 240 -23.36 7.71 -2.04
N ARG A 241 -22.12 7.34 -2.40
CA ARG A 241 -21.18 6.54 -1.60
C ARG A 241 -19.88 7.31 -1.33
N PRO A 242 -19.09 6.95 -0.31
CA PRO A 242 -17.79 7.57 -0.07
C PRO A 242 -16.90 7.53 -1.32
N VAL A 243 -16.33 8.68 -1.67
CA VAL A 243 -15.34 8.84 -2.73
C VAL A 243 -13.95 8.65 -2.14
N LEU A 244 -13.07 7.98 -2.87
CA LEU A 244 -11.69 7.71 -2.48
C LEU A 244 -10.75 8.77 -3.04
N ILE A 245 -9.68 9.00 -2.31
CA ILE A 245 -8.46 9.62 -2.80
C ILE A 245 -7.37 8.58 -2.56
N THR A 246 -7.11 7.73 -3.55
CA THR A 246 -6.21 6.58 -3.37
C THR A 246 -4.76 7.02 -3.19
N HIS A 247 -4.35 8.12 -3.80
CA HIS A 247 -3.02 8.70 -3.68
C HIS A 247 -3.00 10.19 -3.99
N SER A 248 -2.97 11.02 -2.95
CA SER A 248 -2.71 12.46 -3.07
C SER A 248 -2.10 12.98 -1.78
N ASN A 249 -1.48 14.16 -1.86
CA ASN A 249 -0.85 14.82 -0.71
C ASN A 249 -1.60 16.10 -0.32
N ALA A 250 -1.34 16.58 0.90
CA ALA A 250 -1.88 17.85 1.34
C ALA A 250 -1.17 19.03 0.65
N ARG A 251 -1.89 19.75 -0.20
CA ARG A 251 -1.40 20.97 -0.91
C ARG A 251 -0.76 21.99 0.04
N ALA A 252 -1.27 22.12 1.26
CA ALA A 252 -0.72 23.03 2.27
C ALA A 252 0.72 22.70 2.72
N LEU A 253 1.16 21.44 2.54
CA LEU A 253 2.51 21.00 2.91
C LEU A 253 3.48 21.03 1.71
N ASN A 254 2.98 20.85 0.50
CA ASN A 254 3.74 20.90 -0.74
C ASN A 254 2.91 21.60 -1.84
N PRO A 255 2.98 22.93 -1.92
CA PRO A 255 2.10 23.75 -2.75
C PRO A 255 2.39 23.67 -4.24
#